data_AF-A0A158CRS6-F1
#
_entry.id   AF-A0A158CRS6-F1
#
_cell.length_a   1.000
_cell.length_b   1.000
_cell.length_c   1.000
_cell.angle_alpha   90.00
_cell.angle_beta   90.00
_cell.angle_gamma   90.00
#
_symmetry.space_group_name_H-M   'P 1'
#
loop_
_entity.id
_entity.type
_entity.pdbx_description
1 polymer ?
#
loop_
_entity_poly.entity_id
_entity_poly.type
_entity_poly.pdbx_seq_one_letter_code
_entity_poly.pdbx_strand_id
1 'polypeptide(L)' 'MMYRNKTEAHWEPLLMIAREELGIESFDPVGKPGADIRMCRVEDIGRALERAYDLGLLVGHTVTRAEHAHGHCA' A
#
# COMPACT_ATOMS: atom_id res chain seq x y z
N MET A 1 14.98 -11.10 16.38
CA MET A 1 15.23 -9.83 15.66
C MET A 1 13.88 -9.20 15.38
N MET A 2 13.47 -8.15 16.10
CA MET A 2 12.27 -7.40 15.72
C MET A 2 12.64 -6.48 14.56
N TYR A 3 12.21 -6.84 13.36
CA TYR A 3 12.11 -5.89 12.27
C TYR A 3 11.16 -4.80 12.74
N ARG A 4 11.68 -3.65 13.19
CA ARG A 4 10.85 -2.48 13.48
C ARG A 4 10.09 -2.17 12.20
N ASN A 5 8.79 -2.37 12.29
CA ASN A 5 7.88 -2.54 11.18
C ASN A 5 7.67 -1.18 10.50
N LYS A 6 8.55 -0.82 9.57
CA LYS A 6 8.41 0.36 8.71
C LYS A 6 7.08 0.31 7.92
N THR A 7 6.50 -0.89 7.80
CA THR A 7 5.17 -1.20 7.28
C THR A 7 4.03 -0.74 8.17
N GLU A 8 4.20 -0.69 9.49
CA GLU A 8 3.15 -0.22 10.42
C GLU A 8 2.92 1.30 10.30
N ALA A 9 3.98 2.10 10.12
CA ALA A 9 3.86 3.56 10.13
C ALA A 9 3.07 4.13 8.93
N HIS A 10 3.09 3.45 7.78
CA HIS A 10 2.32 3.85 6.60
C HIS A 10 0.98 3.13 6.48
N TRP A 11 0.70 2.17 7.36
CA TRP A 11 -0.52 1.37 7.32
C TRP A 11 -1.77 2.21 7.54
N GLU A 12 -1.75 3.09 8.55
CA GLU A 12 -2.87 3.97 8.88
C GLU A 12 -3.18 4.97 7.74
N PRO A 13 -2.20 5.71 7.20
CA PRO A 13 -2.42 6.56 6.01
C PRO A 13 -2.95 5.81 4.79
N LEU A 14 -2.41 4.63 4.48
CA LEU A 14 -2.87 3.84 3.34
C LEU A 14 -4.29 3.34 3.54
N LEU A 15 -4.65 2.89 4.73
CA LEU A 15 -5.99 2.42 5.03
C LEU A 15 -7.00 3.57 4.97
N MET A 16 -6.64 4.77 5.44
CA MET A 16 -7.45 5.98 5.29
C MET A 16 -7.71 6.28 3.81
N ILE A 17 -6.67 6.33 2.97
CA ILE A 17 -6.82 6.57 1.53
C ILE A 17 -7.71 5.49 0.89
N ALA A 18 -7.47 4.22 1.23
CA ALA A 18 -8.20 3.11 0.63
C ALA A 18 -9.69 3.10 1.03
N ARG A 19 -10.02 3.54 2.25
CA ARG A 19 -11.40 3.77 2.67
C ARG A 19 -12.06 4.90 1.88
N GLU A 20 -11.41 6.04 1.80
CA GLU A 20 -11.97 7.26 1.20
C GLU A 20 -12.12 7.14 -0.32
N GLU A 21 -11.13 6.58 -1.01
CA GLU A 21 -11.09 6.56 -2.48
C GLU A 21 -11.58 5.23 -3.06
N LEU A 22 -11.39 4.10 -2.36
CA LEU A 22 -11.63 2.77 -2.91
C LEU A 22 -12.70 1.97 -2.15
N GLY A 23 -13.24 2.51 -1.04
CA GLY A 23 -14.20 1.81 -0.19
C GLY A 23 -13.64 0.53 0.46
N ILE A 24 -12.33 0.49 0.69
CA ILE A 24 -11.63 -0.66 1.30
C ILE A 24 -11.49 -0.43 2.80
N GLU A 25 -12.28 -1.15 3.58
CA GLU A 25 -12.35 -0.97 5.05
C GLU A 25 -11.23 -1.66 5.84
N SER A 26 -10.64 -2.71 5.26
CA SER A 26 -9.50 -3.44 5.78
C SER A 26 -8.74 -4.10 4.63
N PHE A 27 -7.44 -4.31 4.84
CA PHE A 27 -6.57 -5.10 3.96
C PHE A 27 -6.45 -6.56 4.40
N ASP A 28 -7.12 -6.95 5.50
CA ASP A 28 -7.16 -8.34 5.96
C ASP A 28 -7.94 -9.20 4.95
N PRO A 29 -7.37 -10.32 4.48
CA PRO A 29 -8.06 -11.22 3.58
C PRO A 29 -9.24 -11.87 4.29
N VAL A 30 -10.41 -11.81 3.66
CA VAL A 30 -11.64 -12.42 4.18
C VAL A 30 -11.76 -13.88 3.70
N GLY A 31 -10.95 -14.30 2.74
CA GLY A 31 -10.94 -15.65 2.17
C GLY A 31 -12.12 -15.89 1.23
N LYS A 32 -12.74 -14.82 0.74
CA LYS A 32 -13.90 -14.85 -0.16
C LYS A 32 -13.54 -14.07 -1.42
N PRO A 33 -13.54 -14.69 -2.62
CA PRO A 33 -13.13 -14.00 -3.85
C PRO A 33 -13.87 -12.68 -4.11
N GLY A 34 -15.18 -12.62 -3.82
CA GLY A 34 -15.97 -11.40 -3.99
C GLY A 34 -15.73 -10.30 -2.94
N ALA A 35 -15.03 -10.61 -1.84
CA ALA A 35 -14.65 -9.63 -0.81
C ALA A 35 -13.21 -9.14 -1.01
N ASP A 36 -12.33 -10.04 -1.46
CA ASP A 36 -10.89 -9.83 -1.62
C ASP A 36 -10.53 -9.26 -3.01
N ILE A 37 -11.37 -9.48 -4.04
CA ILE A 37 -11.22 -8.90 -5.38
C ILE A 37 -12.37 -7.92 -5.62
N ARG A 38 -12.03 -6.70 -6.06
CA ARG A 38 -13.01 -5.62 -6.28
C ARG A 38 -12.84 -4.99 -7.65
N MET A 39 -13.96 -4.58 -8.23
CA MET A 39 -13.97 -3.69 -9.39
C MET A 39 -13.95 -2.24 -8.89
N CYS A 40 -12.94 -1.48 -9.30
CA CYS A 40 -12.83 -0.06 -9.02
C CYS A 40 -12.84 0.72 -10.33
N ARG A 41 -13.28 1.99 -10.31
CA ARG A 41 -13.11 2.85 -11.48
C ARG A 41 -11.64 3.24 -11.58
N VAL A 42 -11.14 3.37 -12.81
CA VAL A 42 -9.75 3.77 -13.07
C VAL A 42 -9.44 5.14 -12.42
N GLU A 43 -10.40 6.05 -12.41
CA GLU A 43 -10.29 7.39 -11.80
C GLU A 43 -10.11 7.33 -10.27
N ASP A 44 -10.77 6.39 -9.59
CA ASP A 44 -10.66 6.20 -8.14
C ASP A 44 -9.25 5.72 -7.77
N ILE A 45 -8.70 4.82 -8.60
CA ILE A 45 -7.32 4.34 -8.45
C ILE A 45 -6.34 5.50 -8.64
N GLY A 46 -6.56 6.36 -9.66
CA GLY A 46 -5.74 7.55 -9.90
C GLY A 46 -5.70 8.48 -8.68
N ARG A 47 -6.87 8.84 -8.13
CA ARG A 47 -6.96 9.68 -6.92
C ARG A 47 -6.28 9.05 -5.72
N ALA A 48 -6.47 7.76 -5.48
CA ALA A 48 -5.82 7.07 -4.38
C ALA A 48 -4.29 7.16 -4.47
N LEU A 49 -3.73 7.03 -5.67
CA LEU A 49 -2.29 7.15 -5.91
C LEU A 49 -1.80 8.60 -5.72
N GLU A 50 -2.53 9.58 -6.25
CA GLU A 50 -2.20 11.00 -6.07
C GLU A 50 -2.17 11.38 -4.58
N ARG A 51 -3.18 10.97 -3.81
CA ARG A 51 -3.24 11.23 -2.36
C ARG A 51 -2.14 10.50 -1.60
N ALA A 52 -1.76 9.30 -2.03
CA ALA A 52 -0.61 8.60 -1.45
C ALA A 52 0.69 9.40 -1.67
N TYR A 53 0.90 9.93 -2.88
CA TYR A 53 2.08 10.76 -3.19
C TYR A 53 2.09 12.08 -2.42
N ASP A 54 0.93 12.74 -2.25
CA ASP A 54 0.80 13.97 -1.44
C ASP A 54 1.20 13.74 0.03
N LEU A 55 0.95 12.52 0.55
CA LEU A 55 1.37 12.11 1.90
C LEU A 55 2.83 11.59 1.96
N GLY A 56 3.57 11.66 0.86
CA GLY A 56 4.95 11.19 0.78
C GLY A 56 5.08 9.66 0.75
N LEU A 57 3.99 8.93 0.48
CA LEU A 57 4.01 7.48 0.34
C LEU A 57 4.52 7.13 -1.05
N LEU A 58 5.77 6.69 -1.12
CA LEU A 58 6.32 6.08 -2.32
C LEU A 58 5.84 4.63 -2.38
N VAL A 59 4.91 4.36 -3.30
CA VAL A 59 4.32 3.04 -3.56
C VAL A 59 4.68 2.56 -4.97
N GLY A 60 5.12 1.29 -5.10
CA GLY A 60 5.43 0.67 -6.40
C GLY A 60 6.67 -0.25 -6.41
N HIS A 61 6.84 -0.98 -7.52
CA HIS A 61 7.87 -2.02 -7.72
C HIS A 61 9.33 -1.55 -7.47
N THR A 62 9.61 -0.25 -7.58
CA THR A 62 10.97 0.29 -7.42
C THR A 62 11.35 0.57 -5.96
N VAL A 63 10.37 0.62 -5.06
CA VAL A 63 10.58 0.96 -3.64
C VAL A 63 11.26 -0.19 -2.89
N THR A 64 11.04 -1.43 -3.30
CA THR A 64 11.69 -2.64 -2.75
C THR A 64 13.12 -2.85 -3.24
N ARG A 65 13.56 -2.23 -4.34
CA ARG A 65 14.93 -2.42 -4.85
C ARG A 65 15.98 -1.65 -4.04
N ALA A 66 15.60 -0.54 -3.40
CA ALA A 66 16.53 0.25 -2.60
C ALA A 66 16.98 -0.50 -1.32
N GLU A 67 16.11 -1.33 -0.75
CA GLU A 67 16.44 -2.08 0.49
C GLU A 67 17.22 -3.38 0.20
N HIS A 68 17.18 -3.91 -1.03
CA HIS A 68 18.02 -5.03 -1.48
C HIS A 68 19.39 -4.61 -2.06
N ALA A 69 19.66 -3.31 -2.24
CA ALA A 69 20.93 -2.83 -2.79
C ALA A 69 22.06 -2.71 -1.74
N HIS A 70 21.79 -3.02 -0.46
CA HIS A 70 22.78 -3.01 0.63
C HIS A 70 23.11 -4.41 1.19
N GLY A 71 22.90 -5.45 0.40
CA GLY A 71 23.26 -6.83 0.76
C GLY A 71 24.39 -7.36 -0.11
N HIS A 72 25.62 -7.29 0.40
CA HIS A 72 26.79 -8.09 0.00
C HIS A 72 27.26 -7.99 -1.46
N CYS A 73 28.22 -7.10 -1.71
CA CYS A 73 29.31 -7.44 -2.62
C CYS A 73 30.52 -7.84 -1.76
N ALA A 74 30.96 -9.08 -1.96
CA ALA A 74 32.18 -9.67 -1.43
C ALA A 74 33.43 -8.99 -2.01
#